data_AF-A0A942JTR4-F1
#
_entry.id   AF-A0A942JTR4-F1
#
_cell.length_a   1.000
_cell.length_b   1.000
_cell.length_c   1.000
_cell.angle_alpha   90.00
_cell.angle_beta   90.00
_cell.angle_gamma   90.00
#
_symmetry.space_group_name_H-M   'P 1'
#
loop_
_entity.id
_entity.type
_entity.pdbx_description
1 polymer ?
#
loop_
_entity_poly.entity_id
_entity_poly.type
_entity_poly.pdbx_seq_one_letter_code
_entity_poly.pdbx_strand_id
1 'polypeptide(L)'
;MSYSHADSEHLQRLRVHLRPYERESRLALWDDTKIRTGDRWRNEIEAAMGRAAVAILLVSADFLASDFIAENELPPLLGAAAAEGVRILPVIVKPCAFGSMKSLFEFQAANDPNAPLISLSEAERESTWARVAQDAEAAIREFEAKATEAAKYDPYDDIVFGDFGWSVELIGGEIRDPKMIGGFDVYTYHHIDVLEYMPLASGVLADIANRDEVLEAVARRFREAGWEGDGDIRIMWVPPFAGAGSEDTYGVAVWFVKQDNNGTSYLASPVPLPFPRLLEQQY
;
A
#
# COMPACT_ATOMS: atom_id res chain seq x y z
N MET A 1 -18.58 9.79 -0.72
CA MET A 1 -19.16 11.13 -0.50
C MET A 1 -19.55 11.21 0.96
N SER A 2 -19.22 12.30 1.64
CA SER A 2 -19.57 12.53 3.05
C SER A 2 -20.48 13.75 3.17
N TYR A 3 -21.54 13.63 3.97
CA TYR A 3 -22.62 14.60 4.08
C TYR A 3 -23.37 14.40 5.40
N SER A 4 -24.06 15.42 5.89
CA SER A 4 -25.06 15.20 6.95
C SER A 4 -26.33 14.62 6.35
N HIS A 5 -26.98 13.69 7.05
CA HIS A 5 -28.28 13.15 6.63
C HIS A 5 -29.34 14.25 6.44
N ALA A 6 -29.20 15.39 7.15
CA ALA A 6 -30.04 16.58 6.98
C ALA A 6 -29.89 17.26 5.59
N ASP A 7 -28.84 16.93 4.85
CA ASP A 7 -28.48 17.49 3.55
C ASP A 7 -28.62 16.46 2.40
N SER A 8 -29.36 15.37 2.63
CA SER A 8 -29.53 14.26 1.68
C SER A 8 -30.05 14.70 0.30
N GLU A 9 -30.79 15.81 0.22
CA GLU A 9 -31.26 16.39 -1.05
C GLU A 9 -30.10 16.84 -1.97
N HIS A 10 -29.04 17.39 -1.39
CA HIS A 10 -27.85 17.82 -2.13
C HIS A 10 -27.07 16.62 -2.66
N LEU A 11 -26.95 15.56 -1.85
CA LEU A 11 -26.37 14.28 -2.28
C LEU A 11 -27.14 13.71 -3.46
N GLN A 12 -28.47 13.63 -3.36
CA GLN A 12 -29.31 13.11 -4.43
C GLN A 12 -29.16 13.93 -5.72
N ARG A 13 -29.08 15.26 -5.62
CA ARG A 13 -28.89 16.09 -6.81
C ARG A 13 -27.52 15.90 -7.44
N LEU A 14 -26.45 15.87 -6.64
CA LEU A 14 -25.10 15.62 -7.13
C LEU A 14 -24.99 14.24 -7.82
N ARG A 15 -25.63 13.20 -7.26
CA ARG A 15 -25.69 11.87 -7.89
C ARG A 15 -26.29 11.91 -9.30
N VAL A 16 -27.27 12.77 -9.56
CA VAL A 16 -27.85 12.94 -10.92
C VAL A 16 -26.77 13.42 -11.90
N HIS A 17 -25.93 14.37 -11.49
CA HIS A 17 -24.83 14.91 -12.30
C HIS A 17 -23.67 13.92 -12.48
N LEU A 18 -23.43 13.05 -11.50
CA LEU A 18 -22.38 12.02 -11.56
C LEU A 18 -22.80 10.76 -12.36
N ARG A 19 -24.11 10.52 -12.51
CA ARG A 19 -24.65 9.32 -13.16
C ARG A 19 -24.16 9.07 -14.60
N PRO A 20 -23.97 10.08 -15.47
CA PRO A 20 -23.38 9.86 -16.79
C PRO A 20 -22.00 9.22 -16.72
N TYR A 21 -21.14 9.69 -15.82
CA TYR A 21 -19.79 9.19 -15.63
C TYR A 21 -19.77 7.77 -15.03
N GLU A 22 -20.70 7.45 -14.12
CA GLU A 22 -20.87 6.09 -13.60
C GLU A 22 -21.31 5.11 -14.70
N ARG A 23 -22.22 5.53 -15.60
CA ARG A 23 -22.67 4.70 -16.75
C ARG A 23 -21.58 4.43 -17.77
N GLU A 24 -20.67 5.39 -17.94
CA GLU A 24 -19.50 5.26 -18.79
C GLU A 24 -18.34 4.52 -18.09
N SER A 25 -18.55 4.01 -16.86
CA SER A 25 -17.54 3.34 -16.04
C SER A 25 -16.31 4.21 -15.76
N ARG A 26 -16.45 5.54 -15.80
CA ARG A 26 -15.38 6.51 -15.53
C ARG A 26 -15.20 6.79 -14.03
N LEU A 27 -16.20 6.43 -13.22
CA LEU A 27 -16.15 6.51 -11.77
C LEU A 27 -17.09 5.49 -11.14
N ALA A 28 -16.85 5.18 -9.86
CA ALA A 28 -17.75 4.42 -9.02
C ALA A 28 -18.16 5.27 -7.82
N LEU A 29 -19.47 5.39 -7.56
CA LEU A 29 -19.97 6.18 -6.44
C LEU A 29 -19.98 5.34 -5.15
N TRP A 30 -19.66 5.96 -4.03
CA TRP A 30 -19.84 5.36 -2.71
C TRP A 30 -20.29 6.41 -1.69
N ASP A 31 -21.21 6.02 -0.80
CA ASP A 31 -21.68 6.74 0.37
C ASP A 31 -22.38 5.76 1.32
N ASP A 32 -22.70 6.23 2.53
CA ASP A 32 -23.26 5.46 3.63
C ASP A 32 -24.58 4.74 3.31
N THR A 33 -25.38 5.23 2.35
CA THR A 33 -26.63 4.58 1.95
C THR A 33 -26.43 3.21 1.28
N LYS A 34 -25.18 2.86 0.94
CA LYS A 34 -24.81 1.54 0.40
C LYS A 34 -24.53 0.48 1.47
N ILE A 35 -24.44 0.87 2.75
CA ILE A 35 -24.22 -0.04 3.88
C ILE A 35 -25.55 -0.74 4.21
N ARG A 36 -25.56 -2.08 4.25
CA ARG A 36 -26.76 -2.87 4.52
C ARG A 36 -26.94 -3.13 6.00
N THR A 37 -28.18 -3.35 6.43
CA THR A 37 -28.48 -3.79 7.78
C THR A 37 -27.78 -5.12 8.07
N GLY A 38 -26.93 -5.13 9.10
CA GLY A 38 -26.11 -6.28 9.49
C GLY A 38 -24.64 -6.15 9.10
N ASP A 39 -24.28 -5.21 8.22
CA ASP A 39 -22.89 -4.94 7.87
C ASP A 39 -22.16 -4.28 9.05
N ARG A 40 -20.86 -4.55 9.18
CA ARG A 40 -19.99 -3.79 10.08
C ARG A 40 -19.71 -2.43 9.43
N TRP A 41 -20.62 -1.49 9.62
CA TRP A 41 -20.61 -0.17 8.96
C TRP A 41 -19.24 0.53 8.99
N ARG A 42 -18.50 0.45 10.10
CA ARG A 42 -17.16 1.05 10.21
C ARG A 42 -16.16 0.42 9.23
N ASN A 43 -16.17 -0.90 9.08
CA ASN A 43 -15.28 -1.60 8.15
C ASN A 43 -15.62 -1.25 6.70
N GLU A 44 -16.90 -1.07 6.36
CA GLU A 44 -17.32 -0.68 5.02
C GLU A 44 -16.87 0.76 4.67
N ILE A 45 -16.95 1.67 5.65
CA ILE A 45 -16.44 3.04 5.50
C ILE A 45 -14.92 3.02 5.30
N GLU A 46 -14.17 2.29 6.14
CA GLU A 46 -12.71 2.15 6.02
C GLU A 46 -12.31 1.56 4.65
N ALA A 47 -12.98 0.49 4.21
CA ALA A 47 -12.73 -0.14 2.92
C ALA A 47 -13.11 0.76 1.72
N ALA A 48 -14.06 1.66 1.89
CA ALA A 48 -14.40 2.65 0.88
C ALA A 48 -13.38 3.79 0.83
N MET A 49 -12.93 4.27 2.00
CA MET A 49 -11.90 5.30 2.10
C MET A 49 -10.57 4.83 1.50
N GLY A 50 -10.13 3.61 1.81
CA GLY A 50 -8.89 3.04 1.25
C GLY A 50 -8.92 2.75 -0.25
N ARG A 51 -10.04 2.97 -0.93
CA ARG A 51 -10.18 2.86 -2.40
C ARG A 51 -10.57 4.17 -3.07
N ALA A 52 -10.75 5.24 -2.30
CA ALA A 52 -11.26 6.49 -2.81
C ALA A 52 -10.15 7.32 -3.47
N ALA A 53 -10.28 7.62 -4.76
CA ALA A 53 -9.43 8.62 -5.42
C ALA A 53 -9.87 10.06 -5.10
N VAL A 54 -11.18 10.25 -4.86
CA VAL A 54 -11.79 11.56 -4.62
C VAL A 54 -12.81 11.48 -3.49
N ALA A 55 -12.74 12.44 -2.58
CA ALA A 55 -13.65 12.64 -1.48
C ALA A 55 -14.45 13.94 -1.65
N ILE A 56 -15.73 13.84 -1.97
CA ILE A 56 -16.63 15.01 -2.01
C ILE A 56 -17.29 15.18 -0.63
N LEU A 57 -17.13 16.38 -0.04
CA LEU A 57 -17.70 16.74 1.26
C LEU A 57 -18.82 17.76 1.06
N LEU A 58 -20.05 17.44 1.45
CA LEU A 58 -21.17 18.38 1.42
C LEU A 58 -21.25 19.12 2.75
N VAL A 59 -20.62 20.31 2.80
CA VAL A 59 -20.39 21.04 4.05
C VAL A 59 -21.53 22.00 4.38
N SER A 60 -22.08 21.82 5.56
CA SER A 60 -23.14 22.62 6.19
C SER A 60 -22.87 22.78 7.68
N ALA A 61 -23.71 23.55 8.39
CA ALA A 61 -23.65 23.57 9.85
C ALA A 61 -23.93 22.19 10.46
N ASP A 62 -24.88 21.44 9.89
CA ASP A 62 -25.22 20.08 10.32
C ASP A 62 -24.08 19.09 10.08
N PHE A 63 -23.34 19.24 8.97
CA PHE A 63 -22.13 18.46 8.70
C PHE A 63 -21.06 18.72 9.75
N LEU A 64 -20.77 20.00 10.03
CA LEU A 64 -19.72 20.38 10.98
C LEU A 64 -20.07 20.05 12.44
N ALA A 65 -21.37 19.98 12.77
CA ALA A 65 -21.85 19.63 14.11
C ALA A 65 -22.02 18.11 14.34
N SER A 66 -21.76 17.28 13.34
CA SER A 66 -21.91 15.83 13.45
C SER A 66 -20.69 15.19 14.11
N ASP A 67 -20.85 14.72 15.36
CA ASP A 67 -19.81 13.97 16.09
C ASP A 67 -19.33 12.76 15.29
N PHE A 68 -20.25 12.08 14.61
CA PHE A 68 -19.93 10.94 13.76
C PHE A 68 -18.94 11.31 12.66
N ILE A 69 -19.20 12.40 11.94
CA ILE A 69 -18.32 12.86 10.85
C ILE A 69 -16.99 13.32 11.43
N ALA A 70 -17.03 14.13 12.50
CA ALA A 70 -15.84 14.69 13.13
C ALA A 70 -14.90 13.63 13.70
N GLU A 71 -15.44 12.56 14.28
CA GLU A 71 -14.65 11.54 14.99
C GLU A 71 -14.33 10.31 14.13
N ASN A 72 -15.18 9.96 13.14
CA ASN A 72 -15.06 8.68 12.42
C ASN A 72 -14.80 8.83 10.92
N GLU A 73 -15.30 9.88 10.26
CA GLU A 73 -15.13 10.04 8.80
C GLU A 73 -13.99 10.98 8.43
N LEU A 74 -13.94 12.16 9.06
CA LEU A 74 -13.01 13.22 8.67
C LEU A 74 -11.54 12.88 8.97
N PRO A 75 -11.17 12.35 10.16
CA PRO A 75 -9.78 12.05 10.46
C PRO A 75 -9.12 11.06 9.48
N PRO A 76 -9.70 9.89 9.18
CA PRO A 76 -9.10 8.97 8.22
C PRO A 76 -9.10 9.52 6.80
N LEU A 77 -10.11 10.31 6.41
CA LEU A 77 -10.17 10.94 5.08
C LEU A 77 -9.08 11.99 4.87
N LEU A 78 -8.80 12.81 5.90
CA LEU A 78 -7.67 13.74 5.91
C LEU A 78 -6.33 13.00 5.91
N GLY A 79 -6.23 11.89 6.64
CA GLY A 79 -5.08 11.01 6.62
C GLY A 79 -4.80 10.45 5.22
N ALA A 80 -5.82 9.94 4.54
CA ALA A 80 -5.72 9.41 3.17
C ALA A 80 -5.37 10.51 2.16
N ALA A 81 -5.89 11.73 2.32
CA ALA A 81 -5.50 12.84 1.46
C ALA A 81 -4.00 13.20 1.60
N ALA A 82 -3.47 13.15 2.83
CA ALA A 82 -2.07 13.43 3.09
C ALA A 82 -1.13 12.29 2.66
N ALA A 83 -1.52 11.02 2.90
CA ALA A 83 -0.66 9.85 2.69
C ALA A 83 -0.82 9.19 1.32
N GLU A 84 -2.04 9.12 0.80
CA GLU A 84 -2.41 8.35 -0.39
C GLU A 84 -2.81 9.25 -1.56
N GLY A 85 -2.79 10.58 -1.38
CA GLY A 85 -3.06 11.55 -2.44
C GLY A 85 -4.53 11.67 -2.84
N VAL A 86 -5.45 11.20 -1.98
CA VAL A 86 -6.90 11.34 -2.18
C VAL A 86 -7.27 12.83 -2.31
N ARG A 87 -7.98 13.20 -3.38
CA ARG A 87 -8.39 14.60 -3.57
C ARG A 87 -9.68 14.91 -2.80
N ILE A 88 -9.61 15.86 -1.89
CA ILE A 88 -10.77 16.37 -1.15
C ILE A 88 -11.39 17.54 -1.91
N LEU A 89 -12.70 17.47 -2.14
CA LEU A 89 -13.53 18.50 -2.80
C LEU A 89 -14.64 18.95 -1.84
N PRO A 90 -14.41 20.00 -1.04
CA PRO A 90 -15.47 20.60 -0.23
C PRO A 90 -16.48 21.32 -1.11
N VAL A 91 -17.77 21.07 -0.90
CA VAL A 91 -18.88 21.81 -1.53
C VAL A 91 -19.69 22.44 -0.43
N ILE A 92 -19.74 23.77 -0.39
CA ILE A 92 -20.43 24.50 0.67
C ILE A 92 -21.91 24.56 0.29
N VAL A 93 -22.71 23.66 0.85
CA VAL A 93 -24.13 23.53 0.51
C VAL A 93 -24.98 24.57 1.25
N LYS A 94 -24.63 24.87 2.51
CA LYS A 94 -25.34 25.83 3.38
C LYS A 94 -24.35 26.75 4.13
N PRO A 95 -24.77 27.95 4.59
CA PRO A 95 -23.94 28.81 5.42
C PRO A 95 -23.40 28.06 6.64
N CYS A 96 -22.09 28.12 6.87
CA CYS A 96 -21.44 27.42 7.96
C CYS A 96 -20.07 28.02 8.28
N ALA A 97 -19.46 27.58 9.39
CA ALA A 97 -18.17 28.05 9.87
C ALA A 97 -16.96 27.42 9.13
N PHE A 98 -17.11 27.03 7.86
CA PHE A 98 -16.05 26.36 7.08
C PHE A 98 -14.72 27.12 7.11
N GLY A 99 -14.75 28.45 6.94
CA GLY A 99 -13.55 29.29 6.98
C GLY A 99 -12.81 29.34 8.33
N SER A 100 -13.45 28.86 9.40
CA SER A 100 -12.85 28.78 10.74
C SER A 100 -12.28 27.39 11.06
N MET A 101 -12.55 26.38 10.23
CA MET A 101 -12.12 24.99 10.44
C MET A 101 -10.76 24.76 9.79
N LYS A 102 -9.68 24.83 10.59
CA LYS A 102 -8.30 24.68 10.08
C LYS A 102 -8.08 23.40 9.26
N SER A 103 -8.63 22.27 9.72
CA SER A 103 -8.50 20.98 9.06
C SER A 103 -9.18 20.89 7.69
N LEU A 104 -10.08 21.82 7.37
CA LEU A 104 -10.83 21.83 6.11
C LEU A 104 -10.49 23.02 5.23
N PHE A 105 -10.07 24.14 5.81
CA PHE A 105 -9.75 25.37 5.09
C PHE A 105 -8.51 25.25 4.20
N GLU A 106 -7.67 24.24 4.43
CA GLU A 106 -6.52 23.93 3.56
C GLU A 106 -6.95 23.41 2.18
N PHE A 107 -8.20 22.97 2.03
CA PHE A 107 -8.76 22.49 0.77
C PHE A 107 -9.59 23.58 0.10
N GLN A 108 -9.29 23.84 -1.18
CA GLN A 108 -10.07 24.78 -1.97
C GLN A 108 -11.50 24.24 -2.18
N ALA A 109 -12.49 24.97 -1.69
CA ALA A 109 -13.89 24.64 -1.90
C ALA A 109 -14.29 24.78 -3.39
N ALA A 110 -15.19 23.92 -3.83
CA ALA A 110 -15.72 23.93 -5.18
C ALA A 110 -16.50 25.21 -5.48
N ASN A 111 -17.12 25.84 -4.49
CA ASN A 111 -17.79 27.14 -4.61
C ASN A 111 -17.25 28.14 -3.59
N ASP A 112 -17.51 29.43 -3.80
CA ASP A 112 -17.16 30.46 -2.82
C ASP A 112 -17.84 30.13 -1.48
N PRO A 113 -17.08 29.97 -0.37
CA PRO A 113 -17.67 29.68 0.94
C PRO A 113 -18.67 30.74 1.43
N ASN A 114 -18.60 31.97 0.91
CA ASN A 114 -19.56 33.04 1.21
C ASN A 114 -20.80 33.02 0.29
N ALA A 115 -20.79 32.21 -0.77
CA ALA A 115 -21.91 31.97 -1.66
C ALA A 115 -22.27 30.46 -1.66
N PRO A 116 -22.83 29.94 -0.55
CA PRO A 116 -23.26 28.56 -0.45
C PRO A 116 -24.31 28.22 -1.52
N LEU A 117 -24.44 26.95 -1.89
CA LEU A 117 -25.34 26.56 -2.97
C LEU A 117 -26.78 27.03 -2.76
N ILE A 118 -27.31 26.99 -1.53
CA ILE A 118 -28.68 27.44 -1.27
C ILE A 118 -28.90 28.94 -1.56
N SER A 119 -27.85 29.77 -1.58
CA SER A 119 -27.98 31.20 -1.88
C SER A 119 -27.92 31.52 -3.37
N LEU A 120 -27.54 30.55 -4.21
CA LEU A 120 -27.42 30.72 -5.66
C LEU A 120 -28.76 30.53 -6.36
N SER A 121 -28.92 31.12 -7.56
CA SER A 121 -30.03 30.80 -8.44
C SER A 121 -29.99 29.34 -8.89
N GLU A 122 -31.11 28.82 -9.38
CA GLU A 122 -31.18 27.43 -9.85
C GLU A 122 -30.15 27.13 -10.95
N ALA A 123 -30.03 28.02 -11.94
CA ALA A 123 -29.06 27.86 -13.03
C ALA A 123 -27.61 27.81 -12.52
N GLU A 124 -27.27 28.63 -11.53
CA GLU A 124 -25.92 28.66 -10.93
C GLU A 124 -25.65 27.41 -10.07
N ARG A 125 -26.65 26.91 -9.32
CA ARG A 125 -26.53 25.65 -8.58
C ARG A 125 -26.28 24.48 -9.52
N GLU A 126 -27.06 24.37 -10.59
CA GLU A 126 -26.91 23.32 -11.60
C GLU A 126 -25.56 23.38 -12.30
N SER A 127 -25.11 24.59 -12.63
CA SER A 127 -23.77 24.80 -13.21
C SER A 127 -22.66 24.40 -12.25
N THR A 128 -22.84 24.67 -10.95
CA THR A 128 -21.88 24.26 -9.92
C THR A 128 -21.84 22.74 -9.76
N TRP A 129 -22.98 22.06 -9.77
CA TRP A 129 -23.02 20.60 -9.71
C TRP A 129 -22.39 19.93 -10.93
N ALA A 130 -22.65 20.46 -12.13
CA ALA A 130 -22.02 19.97 -13.34
C ALA A 130 -20.48 20.11 -13.27
N ARG A 131 -19.99 21.24 -12.75
CA ARG A 131 -18.55 21.45 -12.55
C ARG A 131 -17.97 20.53 -11.49
N VAL A 132 -18.63 20.34 -10.34
CA VAL A 132 -18.17 19.38 -9.31
C VAL A 132 -18.04 17.96 -9.90
N ALA A 133 -18.99 17.53 -10.74
CA ALA A 133 -18.92 16.24 -11.40
C ALA A 133 -17.75 16.14 -12.39
N GLN A 134 -17.48 17.21 -13.15
CA GLN A 134 -16.32 17.30 -14.05
C GLN A 134 -15.00 17.28 -13.28
N ASP A 135 -14.89 18.06 -12.20
CA ASP A 135 -13.70 18.15 -11.35
C ASP A 135 -13.40 16.80 -10.68
N ALA A 136 -14.44 16.09 -10.23
CA ALA A 136 -14.30 14.75 -9.66
C ALA A 136 -13.78 13.75 -10.69
N GLU A 137 -14.33 13.76 -11.91
CA GLU A 137 -13.86 12.86 -12.97
C GLU A 137 -12.44 13.17 -13.43
N ALA A 138 -12.10 14.45 -13.57
CA ALA A 138 -10.74 14.87 -13.90
C ALA A 138 -9.75 14.43 -12.82
N ALA A 139 -10.12 14.59 -11.54
CA ALA A 139 -9.31 14.14 -10.42
C ALA A 139 -9.11 12.62 -10.38
N ILE A 140 -10.15 11.84 -10.70
CA ILE A 140 -10.02 10.37 -10.84
C ILE A 140 -9.05 10.03 -11.97
N ARG A 141 -9.16 10.67 -13.14
CA ARG A 141 -8.23 10.44 -14.25
C ARG A 141 -6.79 10.81 -13.90
N GLU A 142 -6.57 11.89 -13.16
CA GLU A 142 -5.24 12.25 -12.66
C GLU A 142 -4.72 11.21 -11.67
N PHE A 143 -5.57 10.72 -10.77
CA PHE A 143 -5.23 9.68 -9.81
C PHE A 143 -4.87 8.37 -10.50
N GLU A 144 -5.66 7.93 -11.48
CA GLU A 144 -5.39 6.76 -12.32
C GLU A 144 -4.14 6.94 -13.17
N ALA A 145 -3.91 8.13 -13.72
CA ALA A 145 -2.70 8.43 -14.48
C ALA A 145 -1.46 8.33 -13.60
N LYS A 146 -1.50 8.89 -12.38
CA LYS A 146 -0.41 8.77 -11.40
C LYS A 146 -0.21 7.33 -10.93
N ALA A 147 -1.29 6.58 -10.68
CA ALA A 147 -1.20 5.17 -10.32
C ALA A 147 -0.63 4.33 -11.49
N THR A 148 -1.02 4.64 -12.73
CA THR A 148 -0.50 4.00 -13.94
C THR A 148 0.94 4.40 -14.20
N GLU A 149 1.34 5.64 -13.94
CA GLU A 149 2.72 6.11 -14.05
C GLU A 149 3.60 5.51 -12.96
N ALA A 150 3.09 5.41 -11.72
CA ALA A 150 3.73 4.70 -10.62
C ALA A 150 3.75 3.17 -10.81
N ALA A 151 2.86 2.61 -11.64
CA ALA A 151 2.87 1.20 -12.03
C ALA A 151 3.66 0.93 -13.33
N LYS A 152 3.87 1.95 -14.18
CA LYS A 152 4.79 1.95 -15.33
C LYS A 152 6.23 2.16 -14.89
N TYR A 153 6.42 2.92 -13.82
CA TYR A 153 7.56 2.74 -12.95
C TYR A 153 7.39 1.36 -12.34
N ASP A 154 7.85 0.33 -13.06
CA ASP A 154 8.18 -0.90 -12.40
C ASP A 154 9.48 -0.58 -11.65
N PRO A 155 9.47 -0.41 -10.31
CA PRO A 155 10.72 -0.29 -9.58
C PRO A 155 11.60 -1.52 -9.81
N TYR A 156 11.11 -2.57 -10.48
CA TYR A 156 11.79 -3.80 -10.90
C TYR A 156 12.28 -3.84 -12.36
N ASP A 157 11.90 -2.91 -13.27
CA ASP A 157 12.49 -2.86 -14.64
C ASP A 157 13.94 -2.33 -14.60
N ASP A 158 14.27 -1.50 -13.60
CA ASP A 158 15.64 -1.06 -13.28
C ASP A 158 16.32 -1.96 -12.22
N ILE A 159 15.68 -3.05 -11.77
CA ILE A 159 16.32 -4.04 -10.87
C ILE A 159 17.20 -4.96 -11.70
N VAL A 160 18.36 -4.41 -12.04
CA VAL A 160 19.57 -5.14 -11.74
C VAL A 160 19.65 -5.13 -10.20
N PHE A 161 19.35 -6.25 -9.55
CA PHE A 161 19.45 -6.45 -8.08
C PHE A 161 20.80 -6.00 -7.45
N GLY A 162 21.77 -5.54 -8.25
CA GLY A 162 23.05 -5.01 -7.82
C GLY A 162 23.07 -3.53 -7.39
N ASP A 163 22.01 -2.74 -7.56
CA ASP A 163 22.07 -1.28 -7.27
C ASP A 163 21.23 -0.79 -6.06
N PHE A 164 20.76 -1.71 -5.20
CA PHE A 164 20.07 -1.32 -3.96
C PHE A 164 21.05 -0.92 -2.85
N GLY A 165 21.26 0.38 -2.65
CA GLY A 165 21.98 0.94 -1.50
C GLY A 165 21.43 0.49 -0.12
N TRP A 166 20.16 0.09 -0.02
CA TRP A 166 19.54 -0.42 1.22
C TRP A 166 19.70 -1.93 1.43
N SER A 167 19.96 -2.72 0.38
CA SER A 167 20.22 -4.16 0.53
C SER A 167 21.46 -4.40 1.40
N VAL A 168 22.39 -3.44 1.38
CA VAL A 168 23.58 -3.44 2.21
C VAL A 168 23.27 -3.11 3.69
N GLU A 169 22.22 -2.36 3.99
CA GLU A 169 21.81 -2.05 5.37
C GLU A 169 20.87 -3.11 5.97
N LEU A 170 20.01 -3.73 5.15
CA LEU A 170 19.11 -4.83 5.53
C LEU A 170 19.84 -6.14 5.86
N ILE A 171 21.03 -6.31 5.30
CA ILE A 171 21.88 -7.49 5.44
C ILE A 171 22.96 -7.14 6.46
N GLY A 172 22.60 -7.27 7.75
CA GLY A 172 23.48 -7.03 8.89
C GLY A 172 24.72 -7.95 8.90
N GLY A 173 25.76 -7.55 9.66
CA GLY A 173 27.13 -8.06 9.52
C GLY A 173 27.35 -9.58 9.58
N GLU A 174 26.49 -10.36 10.24
CA GLU A 174 26.70 -11.81 10.42
C GLU A 174 26.69 -12.60 9.11
N ILE A 175 25.84 -12.21 8.16
CA ILE A 175 25.73 -12.90 6.87
C ILE A 175 26.88 -12.53 5.91
N ARG A 176 27.73 -11.54 6.26
CA ARG A 176 28.91 -11.12 5.49
C ARG A 176 30.22 -11.65 6.01
N ASP A 177 30.22 -12.29 7.17
CA ASP A 177 31.43 -12.87 7.75
C ASP A 177 31.51 -14.36 7.37
N PRO A 178 32.45 -14.77 6.49
CA PRO A 178 32.62 -16.17 6.11
C PRO A 178 32.84 -17.11 7.32
N LYS A 179 33.31 -16.58 8.46
CA LYS A 179 33.57 -17.35 9.68
C LYS A 179 32.28 -17.74 10.41
N MET A 180 31.20 -16.95 10.26
CA MET A 180 29.93 -17.20 10.94
C MET A 180 29.06 -18.23 10.22
N ILE A 181 29.22 -18.33 8.89
CA ILE A 181 28.36 -19.13 8.00
C ILE A 181 28.40 -20.64 8.32
N GLY A 182 29.52 -21.13 8.85
CA GLY A 182 29.63 -22.52 9.30
C GLY A 182 28.65 -22.89 10.41
N GLY A 183 28.17 -21.91 11.19
CA GLY A 183 27.22 -22.13 12.28
C GLY A 183 25.75 -22.02 11.88
N PHE A 184 25.44 -21.74 10.61
CA PHE A 184 24.07 -21.49 10.18
C PHE A 184 23.26 -22.79 10.15
N ASP A 185 21.98 -22.72 10.50
CA ASP A 185 21.04 -23.82 10.36
C ASP A 185 20.68 -23.99 8.88
N VAL A 186 20.76 -25.24 8.37
CA VAL A 186 20.43 -25.54 6.97
C VAL A 186 19.17 -26.40 6.90
N TYR A 187 18.22 -25.95 6.08
CA TYR A 187 16.94 -26.60 5.83
C TYR A 187 16.85 -27.02 4.37
N THR A 188 16.13 -28.11 4.12
CA THR A 188 15.74 -28.54 2.77
C THR A 188 14.24 -28.42 2.61
N TYR A 189 13.79 -28.02 1.43
CA TYR A 189 12.36 -27.98 1.12
C TYR A 189 12.12 -28.13 -0.38
N HIS A 190 11.04 -28.83 -0.73
CA HIS A 190 10.53 -28.86 -2.10
C HIS A 190 9.42 -27.81 -2.25
N HIS A 191 9.22 -27.28 -3.47
CA HIS A 191 8.14 -26.32 -3.82
C HIS A 191 8.41 -24.81 -3.58
N ILE A 192 9.67 -24.39 -3.50
CA ILE A 192 10.02 -22.97 -3.61
C ILE A 192 10.36 -22.67 -5.06
N ASP A 193 9.37 -22.22 -5.82
CA ASP A 193 9.46 -22.08 -7.28
C ASP A 193 9.51 -20.63 -7.77
N VAL A 194 9.10 -19.67 -6.93
CA VAL A 194 9.05 -18.25 -7.28
C VAL A 194 10.36 -17.56 -6.89
N LEU A 195 11.35 -17.68 -7.75
CA LEU A 195 12.73 -17.22 -7.52
C LEU A 195 12.92 -15.74 -7.84
N GLU A 196 11.96 -15.12 -8.52
CA GLU A 196 11.99 -13.72 -8.97
C GLU A 196 12.06 -12.74 -7.80
N TYR A 197 11.58 -13.13 -6.63
CA TYR A 197 11.65 -12.33 -5.40
C TYR A 197 12.94 -12.55 -4.59
N MET A 198 13.88 -13.35 -5.11
CA MET A 198 15.14 -13.68 -4.44
C MET A 198 16.34 -13.20 -5.28
N PRO A 199 16.99 -12.08 -4.89
CA PRO A 199 18.17 -11.57 -5.58
C PRO A 199 19.28 -12.62 -5.71
N LEU A 200 20.05 -12.57 -6.80
CA LEU A 200 21.33 -13.27 -6.86
C LEU A 200 22.28 -12.71 -5.79
N ALA A 201 22.85 -13.61 -4.97
CA ALA A 201 23.73 -13.18 -3.90
C ALA A 201 25.01 -12.51 -4.42
N SER A 202 25.47 -12.91 -5.61
CA SER A 202 26.57 -12.27 -6.32
C SER A 202 26.31 -10.78 -6.61
N GLY A 203 25.06 -10.40 -6.89
CA GLY A 203 24.64 -9.01 -7.08
C GLY A 203 24.57 -8.26 -5.76
N VAL A 204 23.97 -8.87 -4.74
CA VAL A 204 23.82 -8.28 -3.40
C VAL A 204 25.17 -7.98 -2.73
N LEU A 205 26.17 -8.82 -2.99
CA LEU A 205 27.51 -8.65 -2.45
C LEU A 205 28.45 -7.86 -3.38
N ALA A 206 27.95 -7.22 -4.44
CA ALA A 206 28.80 -6.63 -5.49
C ALA A 206 29.87 -5.68 -4.96
N ASP A 207 29.54 -4.86 -3.95
CA ASP A 207 30.44 -3.85 -3.37
C ASP A 207 31.22 -4.33 -2.14
N ILE A 208 31.18 -5.63 -1.83
CA ILE A 208 31.80 -6.19 -0.64
C ILE A 208 33.15 -6.84 -1.00
N ALA A 209 34.23 -6.35 -0.39
CA ALA A 209 35.60 -6.74 -0.71
C ALA A 209 35.87 -8.26 -0.56
N ASN A 210 35.21 -8.93 0.38
CA ASN A 210 35.36 -10.37 0.64
C ASN A 210 34.22 -11.23 0.03
N ARG A 211 33.53 -10.72 -1.00
CA ARG A 211 32.39 -11.40 -1.65
C ARG A 211 32.65 -12.88 -1.99
N ASP A 212 33.77 -13.18 -2.65
CA ASP A 212 34.05 -14.54 -3.12
C ASP A 212 34.28 -15.51 -1.94
N GLU A 213 34.89 -15.02 -0.85
CA GLU A 213 35.07 -15.80 0.38
C GLU A 213 33.73 -16.12 1.06
N VAL A 214 32.81 -15.15 1.06
CA VAL A 214 31.44 -15.33 1.59
C VAL A 214 30.69 -16.36 0.75
N LEU A 215 30.64 -16.19 -0.58
CA LEU A 215 29.93 -17.10 -1.48
C LEU A 215 30.47 -18.53 -1.38
N GLU A 216 31.80 -18.71 -1.29
CA GLU A 216 32.39 -20.03 -1.12
C GLU A 216 32.07 -20.65 0.26
N ALA A 217 32.00 -19.85 1.32
CA ALA A 217 31.59 -20.33 2.64
C ALA A 217 30.13 -20.81 2.65
N VAL A 218 29.22 -20.10 1.98
CA VAL A 218 27.82 -20.52 1.80
C VAL A 218 27.73 -21.77 0.94
N ALA A 219 28.43 -21.79 -0.20
CA ALA A 219 28.45 -22.92 -1.12
C ALA A 219 28.92 -24.20 -0.41
N ARG A 220 29.97 -24.09 0.41
CA ARG A 220 30.46 -25.18 1.25
C ARG A 220 29.41 -25.62 2.28
N ARG A 221 28.75 -24.67 2.95
CA ARG A 221 27.70 -24.97 3.94
C ARG A 221 26.52 -25.72 3.31
N PHE A 222 26.12 -25.36 2.09
CA PHE A 222 25.09 -26.09 1.33
C PHE A 222 25.57 -27.48 0.88
N ARG A 223 26.81 -27.61 0.41
CA ARG A 223 27.40 -28.91 0.04
C ARG A 223 27.43 -29.89 1.22
N GLU A 224 27.74 -29.40 2.41
CA GLU A 224 27.67 -30.20 3.65
C GLU A 224 26.25 -30.72 3.96
N ALA A 225 25.22 -30.03 3.46
CA ALA A 225 23.81 -30.41 3.59
C ALA A 225 23.28 -31.26 2.41
N GLY A 226 24.12 -31.56 1.41
CA GLY A 226 23.76 -32.41 0.28
C GLY A 226 23.56 -31.69 -1.06
N TRP A 227 23.76 -30.37 -1.14
CA TRP A 227 23.70 -29.64 -2.40
C TRP A 227 24.82 -30.07 -3.36
N GLU A 228 24.48 -30.35 -4.61
CA GLU A 228 25.40 -30.89 -5.62
C GLU A 228 26.22 -29.81 -6.35
N GLY A 229 25.91 -28.52 -6.12
CA GLY A 229 26.66 -27.40 -6.70
C GLY A 229 26.09 -26.81 -7.99
N ASP A 230 24.82 -27.10 -8.33
CA ASP A 230 24.08 -26.47 -9.44
C ASP A 230 23.05 -25.43 -8.94
N GLY A 231 22.50 -24.62 -9.84
CA GLY A 231 21.63 -23.50 -9.48
C GLY A 231 22.36 -22.28 -8.91
N ASP A 232 21.64 -21.16 -8.84
CA ASP A 232 22.18 -19.90 -8.38
C ASP A 232 21.93 -19.67 -6.88
N ILE A 233 22.98 -19.28 -6.15
CA ILE A 233 22.86 -18.82 -4.77
C ILE A 233 22.20 -17.44 -4.75
N ARG A 234 21.14 -17.33 -3.96
CA ARG A 234 20.27 -16.17 -3.81
C ARG A 234 20.11 -15.78 -2.34
N ILE A 235 19.55 -14.59 -2.11
CA ILE A 235 19.17 -14.11 -0.79
C ILE A 235 17.64 -14.09 -0.69
N MET A 236 17.10 -14.75 0.32
CA MET A 236 15.70 -14.67 0.70
C MET A 236 15.59 -13.81 1.96
N TRP A 237 14.76 -12.77 1.93
CA TRP A 237 14.47 -11.97 3.13
C TRP A 237 13.24 -12.49 3.84
N VAL A 238 13.36 -12.75 5.15
CA VAL A 238 12.27 -13.18 6.01
C VAL A 238 11.88 -12.01 6.93
N PRO A 239 10.67 -11.45 6.78
CA PRO A 239 10.20 -10.35 7.60
C PRO A 239 10.13 -10.71 9.11
N PRO A 240 10.26 -9.72 10.02
CA PRO A 240 10.23 -9.98 11.47
C PRO A 240 8.90 -10.59 11.93
N PHE A 241 7.77 -10.21 11.32
CA PHE A 241 6.46 -10.77 11.66
C PHE A 241 6.35 -12.28 11.39
N ALA A 242 7.26 -12.86 10.59
CA ALA A 242 7.33 -14.30 10.37
C ALA A 242 8.01 -15.05 11.54
N GLY A 243 8.52 -14.33 12.54
CA GLY A 243 9.13 -14.88 13.75
C GLY A 243 10.57 -15.35 13.58
N ALA A 244 11.22 -15.06 12.45
CA ALA A 244 12.63 -15.38 12.24
C ALA A 244 13.49 -14.20 12.75
N GLY A 245 14.04 -14.32 13.96
CA GLY A 245 14.88 -13.29 14.58
C GLY A 245 14.76 -13.23 16.11
N SER A 246 15.59 -12.42 16.75
CA SER A 246 15.55 -12.20 18.21
C SER A 246 14.69 -11.02 18.65
N GLU A 247 14.34 -10.11 17.72
CA GLU A 247 13.59 -8.88 17.99
C GLU A 247 12.53 -8.63 16.90
N ASP A 248 11.38 -8.08 17.27
CA ASP A 248 10.26 -7.78 16.36
C ASP A 248 10.54 -6.61 15.39
N THR A 249 11.74 -6.01 15.45
CA THR A 249 12.09 -4.77 14.73
C THR A 249 12.94 -4.98 13.49
N TYR A 250 13.54 -6.17 13.29
CA TYR A 250 14.42 -6.46 12.14
C TYR A 250 14.18 -7.85 11.55
N GLY A 251 14.05 -7.95 10.23
CA GLY A 251 13.94 -9.23 9.51
C GLY A 251 15.30 -9.93 9.38
N VAL A 252 15.28 -11.18 8.89
CA VAL A 252 16.47 -12.02 8.71
C VAL A 252 16.72 -12.30 7.23
N ALA A 253 17.96 -12.13 6.80
CA ALA A 253 18.41 -12.61 5.50
C ALA A 253 18.81 -14.09 5.59
N VAL A 254 18.28 -14.89 4.68
CA VAL A 254 18.50 -16.33 4.57
C VAL A 254 19.17 -16.60 3.23
N TRP A 255 20.25 -17.38 3.23
CA TRP A 255 20.85 -17.88 2.01
C TRP A 255 19.94 -18.92 1.38
N PHE A 256 19.77 -18.88 0.07
CA PHE A 256 18.89 -19.78 -0.66
C PHE A 256 19.61 -20.32 -1.91
N VAL A 257 19.42 -21.60 -2.23
CA VAL A 257 19.69 -22.13 -3.57
C VAL A 257 18.65 -23.17 -3.91
N LYS A 258 18.20 -23.19 -5.17
CA LYS A 258 17.37 -24.25 -5.72
C LYS A 258 18.22 -25.11 -6.64
N GLN A 259 18.30 -26.39 -6.33
CA GLN A 259 19.01 -27.37 -7.16
C GLN A 259 18.23 -27.61 -8.46
N ASP A 260 18.89 -27.45 -9.60
CA ASP A 260 18.26 -27.49 -10.92
C ASP A 260 17.79 -28.90 -11.29
N ASN A 261 18.57 -29.92 -10.89
CA ASN A 261 18.35 -31.29 -11.35
C ASN A 261 17.15 -32.02 -10.70
N ASN A 262 16.75 -31.61 -9.49
CA ASN A 262 15.70 -32.28 -8.70
C ASN A 262 14.77 -31.30 -7.97
N GLY A 263 14.99 -29.99 -8.09
CA GLY A 263 14.16 -28.95 -7.50
C GLY A 263 14.26 -28.82 -5.98
N THR A 264 15.18 -29.52 -5.33
CA THR A 264 15.42 -29.39 -3.88
C THR A 264 15.96 -28.01 -3.58
N SER A 265 15.29 -27.29 -2.68
CA SER A 265 15.77 -26.00 -2.20
C SER A 265 16.53 -26.17 -0.90
N TYR A 266 17.64 -25.44 -0.77
CA TYR A 266 18.44 -25.37 0.45
C TYR A 266 18.38 -23.95 1.00
N LEU A 267 18.19 -23.84 2.31
CA LEU A 267 18.10 -22.57 3.02
C LEU A 267 19.10 -22.56 4.17
N ALA A 268 20.04 -21.61 4.22
CA ALA A 268 20.96 -21.46 5.35
C ALA A 268 20.68 -20.15 6.11
N SER A 269 20.35 -20.27 7.39
CA SER A 269 19.90 -19.15 8.22
C SER A 269 20.81 -18.96 9.44
N PRO A 270 21.15 -17.71 9.82
CA PRO A 270 21.91 -17.42 11.04
C PRO A 270 21.14 -17.72 12.33
N VAL A 271 19.81 -17.86 12.23
CA VAL A 271 18.91 -18.21 13.34
C VAL A 271 18.02 -19.39 12.97
N PRO A 272 17.53 -20.16 13.95
CA PRO A 272 16.53 -21.18 13.70
C PRO A 272 15.26 -20.59 13.08
N LEU A 273 14.79 -21.15 11.97
CA LEU A 273 13.57 -20.68 11.31
C LEU A 273 12.34 -21.29 12.01
N PRO A 274 11.33 -20.48 12.39
CA PRO A 274 10.19 -20.94 13.21
C PRO A 274 9.11 -21.64 12.37
N PHE A 275 9.49 -22.33 11.29
CA PHE A 275 8.56 -22.93 10.33
C PHE A 275 8.54 -24.46 10.52
N PRO A 276 7.52 -25.04 11.18
CA PRO A 276 7.49 -26.47 11.49
C PRO A 276 7.62 -27.37 10.27
N ARG A 277 7.06 -26.96 9.12
CA ARG A 277 7.16 -27.70 7.86
C ARG A 277 8.59 -27.86 7.33
N LEU A 278 9.51 -26.94 7.66
CA LEU A 278 10.92 -27.10 7.32
C LEU A 278 11.59 -28.16 8.21
N LEU A 279 11.18 -28.23 9.48
CA LEU A 279 11.72 -29.18 10.45
C LEU A 279 11.20 -30.61 10.22
N GLU A 280 9.94 -30.74 9.77
CA GLU A 280 9.30 -32.03 9.47
C GLU A 280 9.96 -32.78 8.31
N GLN A 281 10.69 -32.09 7.42
CA GLN A 281 11.38 -32.73 6.28
C GLN A 281 12.82 -33.16 6.59
N GLN A 282 13.32 -32.87 7.80
CA GLN A 282 14.67 -33.26 8.23
C GLN A 282 14.73 -34.65 8.90
N TYR A 283 13.57 -35.28 9.17
CA TYR A 283 13.45 -36.58 9.84
C TYR A 283 12.77 -37.65 8.96
#